data_AF-A0A519L1U2-F1
#
_entry.id   AF-A0A519L1U2-F1
#
_cell.length_a   1.000
_cell.length_b   1.000
_cell.length_c   1.000
_cell.angle_alpha   90.00
_cell.angle_beta   90.00
_cell.angle_gamma   90.00
#
_symmetry.space_group_name_H-M   'P 1'
#
loop_
_entity.id
_entity.type
_entity.pdbx_description
1 polymer ?
#
loop_
_entity_poly.entity_id
_entity_poly.type
_entity_poly.pdbx_seq_one_letter_code
_entity_poly.pdbx_strand_id
1 'polypeptide(L)' 'ELDRLTAHVASARTLLQQPPAGRKLDFLMQEFMREANTLCSKSATTALTGIGLELKAVIEQLREQVQNVE' A
#
# COMPACT_ATOMS: atom_id res chain seq x y z
N GLU A 1 2.65 6.94 -10.96
CA GLU A 1 1.93 6.09 -9.99
C GLU A 1 2.83 4.93 -9.60
N LEU A 2 3.28 4.11 -10.56
CA LEU A 2 4.19 2.99 -10.30
C LEU A 2 5.49 3.42 -9.61
N ASP A 3 6.14 4.52 -10.03
CA ASP A 3 7.34 5.02 -9.35
C ASP A 3 7.08 5.43 -7.89
N ARG A 4 5.92 6.05 -7.63
CA ARG A 4 5.51 6.43 -6.26
C ARG A 4 5.24 5.19 -5.41
N LEU A 5 4.55 4.19 -5.99
CA LEU A 5 4.33 2.91 -5.34
C LEU A 5 5.66 2.23 -4.98
N THR A 6 6.63 2.21 -5.89
CA THR A 6 7.98 1.68 -5.64
C THR A 6 8.69 2.43 -4.51
N ALA A 7 8.60 3.76 -4.48
CA ALA A 7 9.19 4.58 -3.41
C ALA A 7 8.53 4.29 -2.04
N HIS A 8 7.20 4.11 -2.01
CA HIS A 8 6.47 3.75 -0.79
C HIS A 8 6.86 2.34 -0.31
N VAL A 9 7.04 1.37 -1.21
CA VAL A 9 7.54 0.02 -0.87
C VAL A 9 8.94 0.08 -0.26
N ALA A 10 9.85 0.88 -0.83
CA ALA A 10 11.19 1.06 -0.28
C ALA A 10 11.16 1.68 1.13
N SER A 11 10.29 2.68 1.33
CA SER A 11 10.06 3.31 2.64
C SER A 11 9.51 2.31 3.66
N ALA A 12 8.51 1.51 3.28
CA ALA A 12 7.93 0.48 4.14
C ALA A 12 8.99 -0.57 4.57
N ARG A 13 9.81 -1.05 3.63
CA ARG A 13 10.91 -1.99 3.91
C ARG A 13 11.93 -1.41 4.90
N THR A 14 12.23 -0.12 4.78
CA THR A 14 13.15 0.58 5.70
C THR A 14 12.55 0.68 7.11
N LEU A 15 11.27 1.03 7.23
CA LEU A 15 10.57 1.14 8.52
C LEU A 15 10.45 -0.19 9.25
N LEU A 16 10.26 -1.30 8.53
CA LEU A 16 10.21 -2.64 9.13
C LEU A 16 11.52 -3.04 9.83
N GLN A 17 12.65 -2.41 9.50
CA GLN A 17 13.93 -2.64 10.17
C GLN A 17 14.15 -1.74 11.40
N GLN A 18 13.25 -0.78 11.67
CA GLN A 18 13.41 0.24 12.70
C GLN A 18 12.15 0.38 13.59
N PRO A 19 11.79 -0.65 14.39
CA PRO A 19 10.66 -0.56 15.31
C PRO A 19 10.95 0.40 16.49
N PRO A 20 9.91 1.01 17.09
CA PRO A 20 8.50 0.92 16.73
C PRO A 20 8.13 1.82 15.54
N ALA A 21 7.41 1.26 14.56
CA ALA A 21 7.08 1.95 13.32
C ALA A 21 5.57 2.00 12.99
N GLY A 22 4.68 1.55 13.90
CA GLY A 22 3.23 1.39 13.67
C GLY A 22 2.57 2.59 13.01
N ARG A 23 2.61 3.76 13.66
CA ARG A 23 2.08 5.02 13.12
C ARG A 23 2.62 5.41 11.73
N LYS A 24 3.90 5.17 11.46
CA LYS A 24 4.50 5.50 10.15
C LYS A 24 4.07 4.48 9.08
N LEU A 25 3.90 3.22 9.46
CA LEU A 25 3.37 2.18 8.58
C LEU A 25 1.88 2.42 8.28
N ASP A 26 1.06 2.88 9.23
CA ASP A 26 -0.35 3.23 8.98
C ASP A 26 -0.45 4.37 7.96
N PHE A 27 0.38 5.40 8.07
CA PHE A 27 0.46 6.44 7.05
C PHE A 27 0.82 5.87 5.66
N LEU A 28 1.80 4.96 5.58
CA LEU A 28 2.13 4.32 4.30
C LEU A 28 0.98 3.48 3.75
N MET A 29 0.17 2.83 4.58
CA MET A 29 -1.01 2.10 4.10
C MET A 29 -2.03 3.04 3.44
N GLN A 30 -2.23 4.23 4.02
CA GLN A 30 -3.10 5.25 3.43
C GLN A 30 -2.55 5.72 2.07
N GLU A 31 -1.25 5.95 1.98
CA GLU A 31 -0.61 6.35 0.72
C GLU A 31 -0.63 5.23 -0.33
N PHE A 32 -0.43 3.96 0.06
CA PHE A 32 -0.62 2.82 -0.84
C PHE A 32 -2.05 2.74 -1.38
N MET A 33 -3.06 2.94 -0.53
CA MET A 33 -4.46 2.97 -0.98
C MET A 33 -4.72 4.10 -1.98
N ARG A 34 -4.11 5.27 -1.80
CA ARG A 34 -4.22 6.39 -2.76
C ARG A 34 -3.65 6.03 -4.12
N GLU A 35 -2.47 5.42 -4.16
CA GLU A 35 -1.86 4.98 -5.42
C GLU A 35 -2.67 3.85 -6.07
N ALA A 36 -3.15 2.87 -5.29
CA ALA A 36 -3.97 1.77 -5.81
C ALA A 36 -5.30 2.26 -6.41
N ASN A 37 -5.98 3.23 -5.78
CA ASN A 37 -7.18 3.84 -6.34
C ASN A 37 -6.88 4.59 -7.65
N THR A 38 -5.74 5.26 -7.73
CA THR A 38 -5.31 5.98 -8.95
C THR A 38 -4.96 5.02 -10.08
N LEU A 39 -4.33 3.88 -9.78
CA LEU A 39 -4.07 2.82 -10.76
C LEU A 39 -5.40 2.26 -11.29
N CYS A 40 -6.34 1.91 -10.40
CA CYS A 40 -7.66 1.41 -10.79
C CYS A 40 -8.45 2.40 -11.65
N SER A 41 -8.44 3.71 -11.33
CA SER A 41 -9.19 4.71 -12.10
C SER A 41 -8.58 5.00 -13.48
N LYS A 42 -7.30 4.68 -13.67
CA LYS A 42 -6.58 4.80 -14.96
C LYS A 42 -6.45 3.46 -15.70
N SER A 43 -6.99 2.36 -15.17
CA SER A 43 -6.92 1.05 -15.80
C SER A 43 -7.65 1.02 -17.14
N ALA A 44 -6.91 0.71 -18.20
CA ALA A 44 -7.46 0.62 -19.57
C ALA A 44 -8.09 -0.75 -19.89
N THR A 45 -7.89 -1.76 -19.02
CA THR A 45 -8.36 -3.13 -19.25
C THR A 45 -8.89 -3.75 -17.97
N THR A 46 -9.80 -4.72 -18.12
CA THR A 46 -10.36 -5.49 -17.00
C THR A 46 -9.29 -6.24 -16.22
N ALA A 47 -8.25 -6.71 -16.90
CA ALA A 47 -7.11 -7.39 -16.26
C ALA A 47 -6.35 -6.44 -15.32
N LEU A 48 -6.07 -5.21 -15.75
CA LEU A 48 -5.43 -4.20 -14.89
C LEU A 48 -6.31 -3.81 -13.70
N THR A 49 -7.63 -3.71 -13.91
CA THR A 49 -8.58 -3.48 -12.81
C THR A 49 -8.54 -4.63 -11.80
N GLY A 50 -8.49 -5.89 -12.26
CA GLY A 50 -8.36 -7.05 -11.38
C GLY A 50 -7.11 -6.98 -10.49
N ILE A 51 -5.95 -6.70 -11.08
CA ILE A 51 -4.69 -6.51 -10.34
C ILE A 51 -4.81 -5.38 -9.31
N GLY A 52 -5.44 -4.27 -9.68
CA GLY A 52 -5.65 -3.15 -8.77
C GLY A 52 -6.56 -3.48 -7.58
N LEU A 53 -7.57 -4.32 -7.78
CA LEU A 53 -8.44 -4.80 -6.69
C LEU A 53 -7.69 -5.75 -5.74
N GLU A 54 -6.88 -6.66 -6.27
CA GLU A 54 -6.02 -7.53 -5.46
C GLU A 54 -5.03 -6.73 -4.62
N LEU A 55 -4.40 -5.71 -5.22
CA LEU A 55 -3.51 -4.80 -4.51
C LEU A 55 -4.22 -4.11 -3.33
N LYS A 56 -5.44 -3.60 -3.54
CA LYS A 56 -6.24 -2.99 -2.47
C LYS A 56 -6.52 -3.96 -1.33
N ALA A 57 -6.84 -5.21 -1.64
CA ALA A 57 -7.07 -6.24 -0.63
C ALA A 57 -5.81 -6.50 0.22
N VAL A 58 -4.64 -6.60 -0.41
CA VAL A 58 -3.37 -6.78 0.30
C VAL A 58 -3.04 -5.59 1.18
N ILE A 59 -3.28 -4.36 0.71
CA ILE A 59 -3.02 -3.15 1.51
C ILE A 59 -3.89 -3.12 2.77
N GLU A 60 -5.16 -3.51 2.67
CA GLU A 60 -6.05 -3.52 3.83
C GLU A 60 -5.63 -4.58 4.85
N GLN A 61 -5.24 -5.78 4.39
CA GLN A 61 -4.67 -6.81 5.27
C GLN A 61 -3.41 -6.32 6.01
N LEU A 62 -2.51 -5.63 5.30
CA LEU A 62 -1.31 -5.05 5.91
C LEU A 62 -1.67 -3.98 6.95
N ARG A 63 -2.68 -3.16 6.67
CA ARG A 63 -3.17 -2.14 7.60
C ARG A 63 -3.73 -2.75 8.88
N GLU A 64 -4.54 -3.80 8.76
CA GLU A 64 -5.04 -4.55 9.92
C GLU A 64 -3.87 -5.09 10.75
N GLN A 65 -2.83 -5.64 10.11
CA GLN A 65 -1.65 -6.11 10.85
C GLN A 65 -0.92 -4.97 11.57
N VAL A 66 -0.74 -3.82 10.92
CA VAL A 66 -0.09 -2.66 11.55
C VAL A 66 -0.85 -2.20 12.80
N GLN A 67 -2.18 -2.20 12.75
CA GLN A 67 -3.04 -1.77 13.87
C GLN A 67 -3.12 -2.82 14.98
N ASN A 68 -2.99 -4.11 14.67
CA ASN A 68 -3.05 -5.20 15.64
C ASN A 68 -1.73 -5.45 16.39
N VAL A 69 -0.62 -4.86 15.95
CA VAL A 69 0.72 -5.00 16.56
C VAL A 69 1.04 -3.84 17.51
N GLU A 70 0.21 -2.79 17.54
CA GLU A 70 0.25 -1.74 18.58
C GLU A 70 -0.30 -2.23 19.93
#